data_AF-A0A9E8EGQ1-F1
#
_entry.id   AF-A0A9E8EGQ1-F1
#
_cell.length_a   1.000
_cell.length_b   1.000
_cell.length_c   1.000
_cell.angle_alpha   90.00
_cell.angle_beta   90.00
_cell.angle_gamma   90.00
#
_symmetry.space_group_name_H-M   'P 1'
#
loop_
_entity.id
_entity.type
_entity.pdbx_description
1 polymer ?
#
loop_
_entity_poly.entity_id
_entity_poly.type
_entity_poly.pdbx_seq_one_letter_code
_entity_poly.pdbx_strand_id
1 'polypeptide(L)'
;MVPHTVIISRINPYKRLIMNAHGFFSKLFDFTFKEFITLQIVKYLYIIGLVFAGISALGFAGAGISDLRYDVIAGLVKVVLSPFAFVLTAILIRLVLEALVATFRIAENTTKIVENQENKGL
;
A
#
# COMPACT_ATOMS: atom_id res chain seq x y z
N MET A 1 -46.78 -34.07 -21.04
CA MET A 1 -45.33 -34.07 -21.32
C MET A 1 -45.10 -32.85 -22.19
N VAL A 2 -44.64 -31.67 -21.76
CA VAL A 2 -43.68 -31.19 -20.74
C VAL A 2 -44.16 -29.78 -20.26
N PRO A 3 -43.97 -29.34 -19.00
CA PRO A 3 -44.48 -28.04 -18.57
C PRO A 3 -43.58 -26.86 -19.00
N HIS A 4 -44.19 -25.89 -19.68
CA HIS A 4 -43.59 -24.61 -20.09
C HIS A 4 -43.56 -23.61 -18.93
N THR A 5 -42.68 -23.77 -17.95
CA THR A 5 -42.51 -22.74 -16.90
C THR A 5 -41.13 -22.74 -16.23
N VAL A 6 -40.05 -23.03 -16.97
CA VAL A 6 -38.71 -23.10 -16.34
C VAL A 6 -37.61 -22.43 -17.16
N ILE A 7 -37.79 -21.23 -17.73
CA ILE A 7 -36.63 -20.46 -18.26
C ILE A 7 -36.84 -18.94 -18.14
N ILE A 8 -36.85 -18.37 -16.94
CA ILE A 8 -36.58 -16.94 -16.72
C ILE A 8 -35.92 -16.70 -15.36
N SER A 9 -34.79 -17.38 -15.12
CA SER A 9 -33.79 -16.93 -14.16
C SER A 9 -32.47 -16.72 -14.92
N ARG A 10 -32.51 -15.79 -15.87
CA ARG A 10 -31.29 -15.29 -16.52
C ARG A 10 -30.56 -14.42 -15.50
N ILE A 11 -29.66 -15.07 -14.76
CA ILE A 11 -28.47 -14.48 -14.13
C ILE A 11 -27.99 -13.30 -14.97
N ASN A 12 -28.22 -12.09 -14.47
CA ASN A 12 -27.79 -10.86 -15.12
C ASN A 12 -26.27 -10.69 -14.87
N PRO A 13 -25.39 -10.93 -15.87
CA PRO A 13 -23.94 -10.93 -15.66
C PRO A 13 -23.39 -9.52 -15.38
N TYR A 14 -24.17 -8.47 -15.66
CA TYR A 14 -23.75 -7.09 -15.53
C TYR A 14 -23.72 -6.58 -14.08
N LYS A 15 -24.42 -7.23 -13.14
CA LYS A 15 -24.43 -6.78 -11.73
C LYS A 15 -23.09 -6.98 -11.01
N ARG A 16 -22.20 -7.81 -11.57
CA ARG A 16 -20.88 -8.12 -10.98
C ARG A 16 -19.76 -7.16 -11.42
N LEU A 17 -20.00 -6.29 -12.40
CA LEU A 17 -18.97 -5.45 -13.01
C LEU A 17 -18.82 -4.06 -12.35
N ILE A 18 -19.82 -3.63 -11.55
CA ILE A 18 -19.92 -2.27 -10.97
C ILE A 18 -19.82 -2.27 -9.44
N MET A 19 -18.91 -3.07 -8.87
CA MET A 19 -18.59 -3.02 -7.43
C MET A 19 -17.10 -3.23 -7.22
N ASN A 20 -16.20 -2.25 -7.48
CA ASN A 20 -14.78 -2.43 -7.12
C ASN A 20 -13.96 -1.17 -6.76
N ALA A 21 -14.46 0.06 -6.95
CA ALA A 21 -13.76 1.27 -6.45
C ALA A 21 -14.29 1.75 -5.09
N HIS A 22 -15.58 1.57 -4.83
CA HIS A 22 -16.21 1.97 -3.56
C HIS A 22 -15.70 1.15 -2.35
N GLY A 23 -15.20 -0.08 -2.57
CA GLY A 23 -14.76 -0.97 -1.49
C GLY A 23 -13.44 -0.54 -0.82
N PHE A 24 -12.43 -0.10 -1.57
CA PHE A 24 -11.11 0.23 -1.00
C PHE A 24 -11.16 1.49 -0.12
N PHE A 25 -11.74 2.58 -0.64
CA PHE A 25 -11.88 3.82 0.14
C PHE A 25 -12.84 3.64 1.32
N SER A 26 -13.94 2.89 1.14
CA SER A 26 -14.84 2.57 2.26
C SER A 26 -14.15 1.75 3.35
N LYS A 27 -13.22 0.84 3.00
CA LYS A 27 -12.42 0.08 3.96
C LYS A 27 -11.32 0.92 4.60
N LEU A 28 -10.69 1.83 3.86
CA LEU A 28 -9.68 2.76 4.40
C LEU A 28 -10.24 3.70 5.47
N PHE A 29 -11.50 4.12 5.31
CA PHE A 29 -12.22 4.96 6.29
C PHE A 29 -13.10 4.12 7.25
N ASP A 30 -12.91 2.81 7.33
CA ASP A 30 -13.58 1.97 8.32
C ASP A 30 -12.85 2.07 9.68
N PHE A 31 -13.29 3.01 10.52
CA PHE A 31 -12.73 3.26 11.85
C PHE A 31 -12.99 2.12 12.87
N THR A 32 -13.73 1.07 12.49
CA THR A 32 -14.00 -0.10 13.33
C THR A 32 -12.86 -1.13 13.30
N PHE A 33 -11.91 -1.05 12.36
CA PHE A 33 -10.69 -1.91 12.26
C PHE A 33 -10.96 -3.43 12.36
N LYS A 34 -12.16 -3.91 12.01
CA LYS A 34 -12.52 -5.34 12.12
C LYS A 34 -11.76 -6.25 11.16
N GLU A 35 -11.26 -5.72 10.04
CA GLU A 35 -10.45 -6.45 9.06
C GLU A 35 -9.03 -5.89 8.98
N PHE A 36 -8.03 -6.77 8.89
CA PHE A 36 -6.63 -6.41 8.66
C PHE A 36 -6.43 -5.95 7.19
N ILE A 37 -6.84 -4.72 6.87
CA ILE A 37 -6.73 -4.16 5.51
C ILE A 37 -5.28 -3.74 5.18
N THR A 38 -4.36 -3.81 6.15
CA THR A 38 -2.97 -3.36 6.01
C THR A 38 -2.28 -3.92 4.76
N LEU A 39 -2.44 -5.22 4.48
CA LEU A 39 -1.81 -5.86 3.32
C LEU A 39 -2.31 -5.29 1.97
N GLN A 40 -3.54 -4.78 1.93
CA GLN A 40 -4.14 -4.20 0.73
C GLN A 40 -3.67 -2.75 0.50
N ILE A 41 -3.41 -2.01 1.60
CA ILE A 41 -3.06 -0.58 1.55
C ILE A 41 -1.55 -0.34 1.41
N VAL A 42 -0.69 -1.28 1.83
CA VAL A 42 0.78 -1.11 1.83
C VAL A 42 1.35 -0.67 0.47
N LYS A 43 0.82 -1.19 -0.64
CA LYS A 43 1.24 -0.75 -1.99
C LYS A 43 1.04 0.76 -2.18
N TYR A 44 -0.10 1.28 -1.76
CA TYR A 44 -0.43 2.69 -1.87
C TYR A 44 0.42 3.54 -0.92
N LEU A 45 0.67 3.07 0.30
CA LEU A 45 1.59 3.73 1.24
C LEU A 45 3.01 3.83 0.68
N TYR A 46 3.49 2.78 0.00
CA TYR A 46 4.80 2.84 -0.64
C TYR A 46 4.86 3.91 -1.73
N ILE A 47 3.87 3.97 -2.61
CA ILE A 47 3.80 4.96 -3.69
C ILE A 47 3.78 6.38 -3.10
N ILE A 48 2.90 6.62 -2.12
CA ILE A 48 2.78 7.92 -1.45
C ILE A 48 4.10 8.29 -0.77
N GLY A 49 4.71 7.36 -0.02
CA GLY A 49 6.00 7.57 0.62
C GLY A 49 7.13 7.89 -0.37
N LEU A 50 7.16 7.21 -1.52
CA LEU A 50 8.14 7.45 -2.57
C LEU A 50 7.97 8.84 -3.21
N VAL A 51 6.72 9.28 -3.42
CA VAL A 51 6.42 10.64 -3.90
C VAL A 51 6.92 11.68 -2.90
N PHE A 52 6.64 11.51 -1.61
CA PHE A 52 7.15 12.42 -0.57
C PHE A 52 8.68 12.43 -0.52
N ALA A 53 9.32 11.26 -0.56
CA ALA A 53 10.78 11.16 -0.60
C ALA A 53 11.35 11.91 -1.82
N GLY A 54 10.71 11.80 -2.99
CA GLY A 54 11.11 12.50 -4.20
C GLY A 54 10.98 14.02 -4.05
N ILE A 55 9.85 14.50 -3.54
CA ILE A 55 9.63 15.93 -3.28
C ILE A 55 10.65 16.46 -2.28
N SER A 56 10.90 15.74 -1.19
CA SER A 56 11.90 16.13 -0.19
C SER A 56 13.31 16.19 -0.79
N ALA A 57 13.67 15.24 -1.64
CA ALA A 57 14.98 15.23 -2.32
C ALA A 57 15.13 16.39 -3.31
N LEU A 58 14.07 16.71 -4.07
CA LEU A 58 14.04 17.89 -4.94
C LEU A 58 14.13 19.19 -4.14
N GLY A 59 13.43 19.30 -3.01
CA GLY A 59 13.56 20.42 -2.09
C GLY A 59 14.97 20.57 -1.54
N PHE A 60 15.60 19.46 -1.16
CA PHE A 60 16.99 19.45 -0.69
C PHE A 60 17.99 19.86 -1.78
N ALA A 61 17.79 19.40 -3.03
CA ALA A 61 18.58 19.85 -4.16
C ALA A 61 18.39 21.35 -4.45
N GLY A 62 17.13 21.84 -4.43
CA GLY A 62 16.81 23.25 -4.62
C GLY A 62 17.43 24.16 -3.55
N ALA A 63 17.46 23.71 -2.30
CA ALA A 63 18.19 24.38 -1.23
C ALA A 63 19.69 24.42 -1.52
N GLY A 64 20.28 23.31 -1.97
CA GLY A 64 21.68 23.26 -2.39
C GLY A 64 22.02 24.23 -3.51
N ILE A 65 21.15 24.36 -4.53
CA ILE A 65 21.31 25.34 -5.62
C ILE A 65 21.28 26.77 -5.08
N SER A 66 20.42 27.05 -4.09
CA SER A 66 20.31 28.37 -3.49
C SER A 66 21.57 28.75 -2.69
N ASP A 67 22.16 27.76 -2.01
CA ASP A 67 23.37 27.94 -1.21
C ASP A 67 24.62 28.19 -2.03
N LEU A 68 24.67 27.77 -3.31
CA LEU A 68 25.82 28.04 -4.21
C LEU A 68 26.17 29.53 -4.32
N ARG A 69 25.23 30.44 -4.01
CA ARG A 69 25.44 31.89 -4.02
C ARG A 69 26.25 32.39 -2.82
N TYR A 70 26.29 31.63 -1.74
CA TYR A 70 26.92 32.01 -0.47
C TYR A 70 28.09 31.07 -0.13
N ASP A 71 27.92 29.77 -0.37
CA ASP A 71 28.92 28.73 -0.15
C ASP A 71 28.80 27.65 -1.24
N VAL A 72 29.78 27.68 -2.16
CA VAL A 72 29.82 26.78 -3.31
C VAL A 72 29.99 25.33 -2.88
N ILE A 73 30.83 25.06 -1.87
CA ILE A 73 31.13 23.69 -1.44
C ILE A 73 29.88 23.10 -0.78
N ALA A 74 29.27 23.83 0.16
CA ALA A 74 28.06 23.37 0.84
C ALA A 74 26.90 23.15 -0.13
N GLY A 75 26.70 24.06 -1.09
CA GLY A 75 25.67 23.93 -2.11
C GLY A 75 25.86 22.70 -3.00
N LEU A 76 27.09 22.47 -3.49
CA LEU A 76 27.41 21.34 -4.35
C LEU A 76 27.24 20.00 -3.61
N VAL A 77 27.66 19.94 -2.35
CA VAL A 77 27.48 18.75 -1.49
C VAL A 77 26.00 18.40 -1.37
N LYS A 78 25.12 19.38 -1.13
CA LYS A 78 23.67 19.14 -1.02
C LYS A 78 23.04 18.65 -2.32
N VAL A 79 23.41 19.24 -3.45
CA VAL A 79 22.91 18.84 -4.78
C VAL A 79 23.35 17.41 -5.12
N VAL A 80 24.61 17.07 -4.87
CA VAL A 80 25.15 15.74 -5.14
C VAL A 80 24.59 14.69 -4.18
N LEU A 81 24.39 15.03 -2.89
CA LEU A 81 23.84 14.10 -1.90
C LEU A 81 22.31 13.93 -1.99
N SER A 82 21.58 14.87 -2.61
CA SER A 82 20.13 14.77 -2.81
C SER A 82 19.66 13.41 -3.37
N PRO A 83 20.19 12.90 -4.50
CA PRO A 83 19.79 11.60 -5.03
C PRO A 83 20.12 10.44 -4.08
N PHE A 84 21.21 10.52 -3.31
CA PHE A 84 21.53 9.52 -2.29
C PHE A 84 20.54 9.56 -1.13
N ALA A 85 20.15 10.76 -0.68
CA ALA A 85 19.13 10.94 0.35
C ALA A 85 17.76 10.39 -0.10
N PHE A 86 17.40 10.57 -1.37
CA PHE A 86 16.21 9.95 -1.96
C PHE A 86 16.27 8.43 -1.87
N VAL A 87 17.33 7.82 -2.39
CA VAL A 87 17.49 6.36 -2.42
C VAL A 87 17.50 5.79 -1.01
N LEU A 88 18.23 6.41 -0.09
CA LEU A 88 18.28 5.98 1.31
C LEU A 88 16.90 6.02 1.95
N THR A 89 16.16 7.12 1.76
CA THR A 89 14.79 7.27 2.29
C THR A 89 13.86 6.23 1.66
N ALA A 90 13.94 5.98 0.35
CA ALA A 90 13.14 4.99 -0.35
C ALA A 90 13.42 3.55 0.15
N ILE A 91 14.68 3.22 0.44
CA ILE A 91 15.07 1.94 1.05
C ILE A 91 14.49 1.82 2.46
N LEU A 92 14.59 2.87 3.28
CA LEU A 92 14.05 2.85 4.64
C LEU A 92 12.52 2.67 4.65
N ILE A 93 11.81 3.39 3.77
CA ILE A 93 10.35 3.21 3.60
C ILE A 93 10.05 1.76 3.23
N ARG A 94 10.83 1.17 2.31
CA ARG A 94 10.63 -0.22 1.90
C ARG A 94 10.87 -1.20 3.04
N LEU A 95 11.94 -1.02 3.79
CA LEU A 95 12.27 -1.85 4.96
C LEU A 95 11.16 -1.81 6.00
N VAL A 96 10.63 -0.63 6.32
CA VAL A 96 9.53 -0.47 7.29
C VAL A 96 8.26 -1.13 6.80
N LEU A 97 7.88 -0.90 5.53
CA LEU A 97 6.66 -1.51 4.97
C LEU A 97 6.78 -3.03 4.87
N GLU A 98 7.96 -3.56 4.54
CA GLU A 98 8.22 -5.00 4.50
C GLU A 98 8.12 -5.63 5.90
N ALA A 99 8.68 -4.97 6.91
CA ALA A 99 8.54 -5.40 8.31
C ALA A 99 7.07 -5.38 8.76
N LEU A 100 6.31 -4.32 8.43
CA LEU A 100 4.87 -4.24 8.75
C LEU A 100 4.10 -5.39 8.08
N VAL A 101 4.30 -5.59 6.78
CA VAL A 101 3.66 -6.69 6.03
C VAL A 101 4.01 -8.05 6.64
N ALA A 102 5.27 -8.27 7.00
CA ALA A 102 5.70 -9.53 7.62
C ALA A 102 4.95 -9.80 8.92
N THR A 103 4.84 -8.81 9.81
CA THR A 103 4.09 -8.94 11.07
C THR A 103 2.62 -9.28 10.84
N PHE A 104 1.94 -8.59 9.92
CA PHE A 104 0.52 -8.88 9.62
C PHE A 104 0.33 -10.26 8.98
N ARG A 105 1.25 -10.68 8.09
CA ARG A 105 1.22 -12.03 7.50
C ARG A 105 1.40 -13.12 8.55
N ILE A 106 2.27 -12.91 9.54
CA ILE A 106 2.44 -13.85 10.66
C ILE A 106 1.14 -13.95 11.46
N ALA A 107 0.52 -12.82 11.78
CA ALA A 107 -0.76 -12.81 12.50
C ALA A 107 -1.87 -13.57 11.75
N GLU A 108 -2.01 -13.33 10.44
CA GLU A 108 -2.99 -14.04 9.61
C GLU A 108 -2.72 -15.55 9.51
N ASN A 109 -1.45 -15.94 9.39
CA ASN A 109 -1.08 -17.35 9.30
C ASN A 109 -1.34 -18.08 10.62
N THR A 110 -1.14 -17.44 11.77
CA THR A 110 -1.49 -18.02 13.08
C THR A 110 -2.99 -18.29 13.20
N THR A 111 -3.84 -17.36 12.76
CA THR A 111 -5.30 -17.56 12.76
C THR A 111 -5.71 -18.78 11.92
N LYS A 112 -5.12 -18.94 10.73
CA LYS A 112 -5.41 -20.08 9.84
C LYS A 112 -4.96 -21.43 10.40
N ILE A 113 -3.91 -21.45 11.22
CA ILE A 113 -3.43 -22.69 11.86
C ILE A 113 -4.48 -23.19 12.86
N VAL A 114 -5.07 -22.31 13.67
CA VAL A 114 -6.12 -22.67 14.66
C VAL A 114 -7.36 -23.22 13.95
N GLU A 115 -7.85 -22.54 12.93
CA GLU A 115 -9.04 -22.98 12.16
C GLU A 115 -8.84 -24.36 11.49
N ASN A 116 -7.63 -24.63 10.99
CA ASN A 116 -7.28 -25.93 10.43
C ASN A 116 -7.12 -27.05 11.48
N GLN A 117 -6.87 -26.72 12.75
CA GLN A 117 -6.85 -27.72 13.83
C GLN A 117 -8.27 -28.11 14.24
N GLU A 118 -9.19 -27.13 14.33
CA GLU A 118 -10.61 -27.38 14.64
C GLU A 118 -11.30 -28.21 13.54
N ASN A 119 -11.06 -27.90 12.27
CA ASN A 119 -11.61 -28.67 11.15
C ASN A 119 -11.05 -30.10 11.03
N LYS A 120 -9.92 -30.39 11.68
CA LYS A 120 -9.32 -31.74 11.70
C LYS A 120 -9.77 -32.61 12.88
N GLY A 121 -10.68 -32.13 13.72
CA GLY A 121 -11.34 -32.97 14.73
C GLY A 121 -10.41 -33.48 15.83
N LEU A 122 -9.62 -32.59 16.43
CA LEU A 122 -9.12 -32.75 17.80
C LEU A 122 -10.01 -31.96 18.76
#